data_AF-R9PUA7-F1
#
_entry.id   AF-R9PUA7-F1
#
_cell.length_a   1.000
_cell.length_b   1.000
_cell.length_c   1.000
_cell.angle_alpha   90.00
_cell.angle_beta   90.00
_cell.angle_gamma   90.00
#
_symmetry.space_group_name_H-M   'P 1'
#
loop_
_entity.id
_entity.type
_entity.pdbx_description
1 polymer ?
#
loop_
_entity_poly.entity_id
_entity_poly.type
_entity_poly.pdbx_seq_one_letter_code
_entity_poly.pdbx_strand_id
1 'polypeptide(L)'
;MSPPTPLPESLASELAQTISNPQWQAERQRLWDIHLESYYAGFKRSEAKAVKHYYFTGELAPKHFGQVAVENLLALYPLINQQSISYLLTVLPTLGIKDLVKRPLEICSDDVLRFADSLMLDYSPFAPKPHQSQSIEQRLAVVDWLLGDEFAPQRRVENVLDPKHPGWQLSIEPLNMCRDILGNIVSWMHCAEFNHCPPLWLKRLDYLVSAFKLLPIEAHSRNIPHRRQAEHQFKRYLWSLIDAGLFSDAVTLSPRLQDYNQAREQVLACLLPLAKHIPAFKQVCLDIEHRDSFFVDRLRSYQAQKIHFKISPELFKQWQQHFVHEPIDSEEEAPRWWSLTHSDKKDNQPDLMLAWLEQHAPEQARLWPQLWPFSVNVSLINLAAPYHEGLHFEIRYSIDSYKAGDQSQADKAEQLIYQIFSQLPICELESWQYYDADLEDRDDDVIIID
;
A
#
# COMPACT_ATOMS: atom_id res chain seq x y z
N MET A 1 29.09 4.73 -30.03
CA MET A 1 28.58 4.63 -28.64
C MET A 1 29.80 4.68 -27.75
N SER A 2 29.85 5.60 -26.79
CA SER A 2 30.92 5.60 -25.80
C SER A 2 30.86 4.27 -25.02
N PRO A 3 31.99 3.65 -24.67
CA PRO A 3 31.97 2.47 -23.82
C PRO A 3 31.27 2.82 -22.50
N PRO A 4 30.47 1.91 -21.92
CA PRO A 4 29.82 2.14 -20.64
C PRO A 4 30.89 2.50 -19.59
N THR A 5 30.60 3.48 -18.74
CA THR A 5 31.50 3.84 -17.64
C THR A 5 31.76 2.58 -16.82
N PRO A 6 33.03 2.15 -16.67
CA PRO A 6 33.34 0.92 -15.96
C PRO A 6 32.94 1.06 -14.49
N LEU A 7 32.50 -0.05 -13.90
CA LEU A 7 32.22 -0.11 -12.46
C LEU A 7 33.51 0.26 -11.70
N PRO A 8 33.49 1.26 -10.80
CA PRO A 8 34.67 1.62 -10.01
C PRO A 8 35.22 0.40 -9.26
N GLU A 9 36.55 0.26 -9.17
CA GLU A 9 37.19 -0.94 -8.60
C GLU A 9 36.75 -1.23 -7.16
N SER A 10 36.56 -0.19 -6.34
CA SER A 10 36.06 -0.34 -4.97
C SER A 10 34.67 -0.95 -4.93
N LEU A 11 33.76 -0.45 -5.78
CA LEU A 11 32.39 -0.93 -5.91
C LEU A 11 32.34 -2.33 -6.52
N ALA A 12 33.20 -2.62 -7.50
CA ALA A 12 33.35 -3.95 -8.08
C ALA A 12 33.84 -4.97 -7.06
N SER A 13 34.78 -4.59 -6.18
CA SER A 13 35.27 -5.46 -5.11
C SER A 13 34.18 -5.76 -4.07
N GLU A 14 33.46 -4.73 -3.61
CA GLU A 14 32.36 -4.87 -2.65
C GLU A 14 31.22 -5.73 -3.22
N LEU A 15 30.87 -5.51 -4.49
CA LEU A 15 29.89 -6.30 -5.21
C LEU A 15 30.31 -7.76 -5.31
N ALA A 16 31.56 -8.03 -5.70
CA ALA A 16 32.08 -9.39 -5.80
C ALA A 16 32.09 -10.11 -4.44
N GLN A 17 32.47 -9.42 -3.35
CA GLN A 17 32.41 -9.97 -1.99
C GLN A 17 30.96 -10.31 -1.59
N THR A 18 30.02 -9.40 -1.88
CA THR A 18 28.60 -9.57 -1.56
C THR A 18 27.99 -10.76 -2.30
N ILE A 19 28.21 -10.84 -3.62
CA ILE A 19 27.70 -11.93 -4.47
C ILE A 19 28.35 -13.27 -4.08
N SER A 20 29.60 -13.25 -3.60
CA SER A 20 30.28 -14.47 -3.16
C SER A 20 29.82 -14.96 -1.77
N ASN A 21 29.05 -14.16 -1.02
CA ASN A 21 28.55 -14.55 0.29
C ASN A 21 27.41 -15.60 0.17
N PRO A 22 27.60 -16.84 0.65
CA PRO A 22 26.59 -17.89 0.52
C PRO A 22 25.29 -17.60 1.26
N GLN A 23 25.34 -16.91 2.41
CA GLN A 23 24.15 -16.55 3.17
C GLN A 23 23.32 -15.51 2.42
N TRP A 24 24.00 -14.51 1.84
CA TRP A 24 23.35 -13.51 1.00
C TRP A 24 22.70 -14.13 -0.24
N GLN A 25 23.39 -15.07 -0.90
CA GLN A 25 22.87 -15.80 -2.06
C GLN A 25 21.62 -16.62 -1.71
N ALA A 26 21.68 -17.35 -0.59
CA ALA A 26 20.55 -18.15 -0.11
C ALA A 26 19.33 -17.27 0.19
N GLU A 27 19.53 -16.13 0.86
CA GLU A 27 18.45 -15.20 1.18
C GLU A 27 17.87 -14.54 -0.07
N ARG A 28 18.71 -14.08 -1.01
CA ARG A 28 18.25 -13.53 -2.28
C ARG A 28 17.47 -14.55 -3.11
N GLN A 29 17.91 -15.80 -3.14
CA GLN A 29 17.20 -16.88 -3.84
C GLN A 29 15.86 -17.18 -3.17
N ARG A 30 15.79 -17.21 -1.84
CA ARG A 30 14.54 -17.34 -1.10
C ARG A 30 13.54 -16.22 -1.45
N LEU A 31 13.99 -14.96 -1.42
CA LEU A 31 13.15 -13.82 -1.81
C LEU A 31 12.72 -13.88 -3.27
N TRP A 32 13.62 -14.27 -4.18
CA TRP A 32 13.28 -14.43 -5.59
C TRP A 32 12.21 -15.51 -5.79
N ASP A 33 12.32 -16.64 -5.09
CA ASP A 33 11.40 -17.77 -5.24
C ASP A 33 10.00 -17.46 -4.72
N ILE A 34 9.88 -16.63 -3.68
CA ILE A 34 8.59 -16.13 -3.17
C ILE A 34 7.81 -15.35 -4.24
N HIS A 35 8.51 -14.65 -5.14
CA HIS A 35 7.89 -13.76 -6.13
C HIS A 35 8.08 -14.26 -7.58
N LEU A 36 8.53 -15.50 -7.75
CA LEU A 36 8.90 -16.06 -9.05
C LEU A 36 7.76 -15.97 -10.06
N GLU A 37 6.55 -16.31 -9.61
CA GLU A 37 5.35 -16.38 -10.43
C GLU A 37 4.92 -14.99 -10.91
N SER A 38 4.96 -13.98 -10.04
CA SER A 38 4.62 -12.59 -10.39
C SER A 38 5.50 -12.08 -11.54
N TYR A 39 6.78 -12.44 -11.57
CA TYR A 39 7.67 -12.06 -12.68
C TYR A 39 7.35 -12.80 -13.98
N TYR A 40 7.02 -14.09 -13.93
CA TYR A 40 6.67 -14.84 -15.14
C TYR A 40 5.29 -14.46 -15.68
N ALA A 41 4.39 -13.93 -14.84
CA ALA A 41 3.12 -13.38 -15.27
C ALA A 41 3.28 -12.04 -16.02
N GLY A 42 4.22 -11.19 -15.59
CA GLY A 42 4.44 -9.86 -16.16
C GLY A 42 5.47 -9.78 -17.30
N PHE A 43 6.37 -10.77 -17.42
CA PHE A 43 7.48 -10.76 -18.37
C PHE A 43 7.56 -12.04 -19.20
N LYS A 44 8.10 -11.94 -20.43
CA LYS A 44 8.49 -13.14 -21.18
C LYS A 44 9.57 -13.89 -20.41
N ARG A 45 9.63 -15.21 -20.57
CA ARG A 45 10.63 -16.06 -19.90
C ARG A 45 12.08 -15.59 -20.10
N SER A 46 12.41 -15.02 -21.25
CA SER A 46 13.75 -14.46 -21.51
C SER A 46 14.03 -13.17 -20.73
N GLU A 47 13.01 -12.34 -20.53
CA GLU A 47 13.07 -11.08 -19.78
C GLU A 47 13.15 -11.39 -18.29
N ALA A 48 12.30 -12.28 -17.76
CA ALA A 48 12.38 -12.76 -16.39
C ALA A 48 13.76 -13.37 -16.05
N LYS A 49 14.38 -14.12 -16.98
CA LYS A 49 15.77 -14.59 -16.81
C LYS A 49 16.80 -13.46 -16.76
N ALA A 50 16.63 -12.42 -17.57
CA ALA A 50 17.52 -11.27 -17.57
C ALA A 50 17.38 -10.43 -16.28
N VAL A 51 16.15 -10.23 -15.81
CA VAL A 51 15.86 -9.58 -14.52
C VAL A 51 16.43 -10.40 -13.38
N LYS A 52 16.27 -11.74 -13.39
CA LYS A 52 16.91 -12.63 -12.42
C LYS A 52 18.44 -12.46 -12.44
N HIS A 53 19.06 -12.52 -13.62
CA HIS A 53 20.51 -12.35 -13.76
C HIS A 53 20.95 -11.01 -13.14
N TYR A 54 20.31 -9.91 -13.52
CA TYR A 54 20.59 -8.58 -12.98
C TYR A 54 20.42 -8.52 -11.46
N TYR A 55 19.37 -9.13 -10.93
CA TYR A 55 19.12 -9.21 -9.49
C TYR A 55 20.24 -9.97 -8.75
N PHE A 56 20.87 -10.99 -9.35
CA PHE A 56 21.97 -11.70 -8.68
C PHE A 56 23.35 -11.09 -8.92
N THR A 57 23.58 -10.47 -10.08
CA THR A 57 24.93 -10.09 -10.52
C THR A 57 25.13 -8.58 -10.67
N GLY A 58 24.05 -7.82 -10.80
CA GLY A 58 24.10 -6.39 -11.13
C GLY A 58 24.50 -6.13 -12.58
N GLU A 59 24.68 -7.18 -13.40
CA GLU A 59 25.08 -7.04 -14.79
C GLU A 59 23.89 -6.72 -15.68
N LEU A 60 24.02 -5.62 -16.42
CA LEU A 60 22.98 -5.06 -17.28
C LEU A 60 23.16 -5.62 -18.71
N ALA A 61 22.35 -6.59 -19.13
CA ALA A 61 22.24 -7.02 -20.53
C ALA A 61 21.37 -6.04 -21.38
N PRO A 62 21.93 -5.14 -22.22
CA PRO A 62 21.23 -3.94 -22.74
C PRO A 62 19.92 -4.20 -23.51
N LYS A 63 19.83 -5.36 -24.18
CA LYS A 63 18.66 -5.77 -25.00
C LYS A 63 17.37 -6.04 -24.21
N HIS A 64 17.43 -6.16 -22.88
CA HIS A 64 16.28 -6.50 -22.04
C HIS A 64 15.81 -5.34 -21.14
N PHE A 65 16.45 -4.16 -21.21
CA PHE A 65 16.20 -3.06 -20.26
C PHE A 65 15.06 -2.13 -20.62
N GLY A 66 14.67 -2.03 -21.90
CA GLY A 66 13.65 -1.05 -22.29
C GLY A 66 12.32 -1.24 -21.55
N GLN A 67 12.06 -2.45 -21.06
CA GLN A 67 10.78 -2.82 -20.49
C GLN A 67 10.74 -2.73 -18.96
N VAL A 68 11.85 -2.40 -18.29
CA VAL A 68 11.92 -2.31 -16.83
C VAL A 68 12.08 -0.85 -16.41
N ALA A 69 11.15 -0.37 -15.59
CA ALA A 69 11.16 0.99 -15.08
C ALA A 69 12.41 1.28 -14.22
N VAL A 70 12.92 2.52 -14.24
CA VAL A 70 14.20 2.90 -13.62
C VAL A 70 14.22 2.63 -12.12
N GLU A 71 13.12 2.94 -11.43
CA GLU A 71 12.94 2.69 -10.01
C GLU A 71 13.13 1.21 -9.65
N ASN A 72 12.68 0.30 -10.52
CA ASN A 72 12.84 -1.14 -10.32
C ASN A 72 14.30 -1.56 -10.56
N LEU A 73 15.00 -0.93 -11.51
CA LEU A 73 16.41 -1.21 -11.72
C LEU A 73 17.25 -0.81 -10.51
N LEU A 74 17.00 0.38 -9.98
CA LEU A 74 17.64 0.85 -8.74
C LEU A 74 17.31 -0.10 -7.57
N ALA A 75 16.04 -0.48 -7.43
CA ALA A 75 15.58 -1.34 -6.34
C ALA A 75 16.10 -2.78 -6.43
N LEU A 76 16.38 -3.33 -7.62
CA LEU A 76 16.80 -4.72 -7.78
C LEU A 76 18.32 -4.94 -7.66
N TYR A 77 19.10 -3.87 -7.69
CA TYR A 77 20.55 -3.96 -7.74
C TYR A 77 21.12 -4.74 -6.52
N PRO A 78 22.19 -5.55 -6.69
CA PRO A 78 22.77 -6.37 -5.61
C PRO A 78 23.14 -5.62 -4.34
N LEU A 79 23.62 -4.40 -4.50
CA LEU A 79 24.19 -3.59 -3.44
C LEU A 79 23.49 -2.23 -3.43
N ILE A 80 22.73 -1.89 -2.40
CA ILE A 80 21.96 -0.64 -2.38
C ILE A 80 22.63 0.32 -1.38
N ASN A 81 23.56 1.13 -1.87
CA ASN A 81 24.25 2.14 -1.08
C ASN A 81 24.47 3.41 -1.93
N GLN A 82 24.96 4.49 -1.33
CA GLN A 82 25.11 5.77 -2.04
C GLN A 82 26.04 5.66 -3.27
N GLN A 83 27.08 4.84 -3.19
CA GLN A 83 28.03 4.65 -4.30
C GLN A 83 27.41 3.88 -5.47
N SER A 84 26.71 2.78 -5.18
CA SER A 84 26.06 1.98 -6.22
C SER A 84 24.92 2.72 -6.89
N ILE A 85 24.11 3.46 -6.12
CA ILE A 85 23.04 4.28 -6.68
C ILE A 85 23.65 5.43 -7.50
N SER A 86 24.70 6.10 -7.04
CA SER A 86 25.43 7.11 -7.84
C SER A 86 25.93 6.54 -9.17
N TYR A 87 26.48 5.31 -9.15
CA TYR A 87 26.91 4.63 -10.37
C TYR A 87 25.74 4.40 -11.33
N LEU A 88 24.63 3.82 -10.84
CA LEU A 88 23.45 3.53 -11.67
C LEU A 88 22.83 4.80 -12.26
N LEU A 89 22.69 5.86 -11.45
CA LEU A 89 22.18 7.15 -11.92
C LEU A 89 23.10 7.80 -12.98
N THR A 90 24.39 7.45 -13.00
CA THR A 90 25.34 7.88 -14.04
C THR A 90 25.21 7.04 -15.30
N VAL A 91 25.09 5.72 -15.16
CA VAL A 91 25.21 4.77 -16.27
C VAL A 91 23.90 4.59 -17.01
N LEU A 92 22.76 4.48 -16.32
CA LEU A 92 21.46 4.19 -16.92
C LEU A 92 21.08 5.14 -18.08
N PRO A 93 21.28 6.47 -17.98
CA PRO A 93 20.98 7.38 -19.10
C PRO A 93 21.89 7.14 -20.33
N THR A 94 23.09 6.61 -20.12
CA THR A 94 24.09 6.38 -21.18
C THR A 94 23.89 5.07 -21.94
N LEU A 95 23.09 4.13 -21.41
CA LEU A 95 22.87 2.81 -22.00
C LEU A 95 22.08 2.84 -23.31
N GLY A 96 21.54 4.00 -23.70
CA GLY A 96 21.14 4.27 -25.09
C GLY A 96 20.20 3.22 -25.68
N ILE A 97 19.14 2.85 -24.97
CA ILE A 97 18.11 1.91 -25.44
C ILE A 97 17.33 2.58 -26.56
N LYS A 98 17.78 2.34 -27.80
CA LYS A 98 17.28 3.00 -29.02
C LYS A 98 15.96 2.43 -29.55
N ASP A 99 15.53 1.27 -29.08
CA ASP A 99 14.40 0.54 -29.67
C ASP A 99 13.05 0.79 -28.98
N LEU A 100 13.01 1.68 -27.98
CA LEU A 100 11.75 2.30 -27.56
C LEU A 100 11.57 3.59 -28.33
N VAL A 101 10.59 3.56 -29.22
CA VAL A 101 10.08 4.71 -29.95
C VAL A 101 9.81 5.83 -28.93
N LYS A 102 10.71 6.83 -28.89
CA LYS A 102 10.64 8.13 -28.19
C LYS A 102 11.17 8.20 -26.74
N ARG A 103 12.49 8.13 -26.55
CA ARG A 103 13.35 9.02 -25.71
C ARG A 103 14.53 8.22 -25.11
N PRO A 104 15.69 8.86 -24.83
CA PRO A 104 16.68 8.27 -23.93
C PRO A 104 16.01 7.91 -22.59
N LEU A 105 16.56 6.95 -21.84
CA LEU A 105 16.18 6.70 -20.44
C LEU A 105 16.53 7.95 -19.62
N GLU A 106 15.65 8.94 -19.66
CA GLU A 106 15.72 10.13 -18.80
C GLU A 106 15.25 9.69 -17.42
N ILE A 107 16.19 9.60 -16.48
CA ILE A 107 15.83 9.43 -15.07
C ILE A 107 15.09 10.71 -14.67
N CYS A 108 13.81 10.59 -14.37
CA CYS A 108 13.03 11.71 -13.87
C CYS A 108 13.02 11.72 -12.33
N SER A 109 12.65 12.86 -11.74
CA SER A 109 12.58 12.98 -10.29
C SER A 109 11.54 12.04 -9.67
N ASP A 110 10.48 11.70 -10.42
CA ASP A 110 9.45 10.75 -9.97
C ASP A 110 9.99 9.32 -9.85
N ASP A 111 10.90 8.89 -10.74
CA ASP A 111 11.52 7.56 -10.63
C ASP A 111 12.37 7.45 -9.36
N VAL A 112 13.09 8.53 -9.02
CA VAL A 112 13.90 8.59 -7.79
C VAL A 112 13.01 8.64 -6.56
N LEU A 113 11.88 9.36 -6.60
CA LEU A 113 10.89 9.37 -5.52
C LEU A 113 10.30 7.97 -5.30
N ARG A 114 9.86 7.28 -6.37
CA ARG A 114 9.36 5.90 -6.27
C ARG A 114 10.41 4.93 -5.73
N PHE A 115 11.66 5.11 -6.10
CA PHE A 115 12.75 4.32 -5.52
C PHE A 115 12.90 4.60 -4.03
N ALA A 116 12.92 5.87 -3.61
CA ALA A 116 12.97 6.24 -2.20
C ALA A 116 11.77 5.68 -1.42
N ASP A 117 10.56 5.80 -1.95
CA ASP A 117 9.36 5.19 -1.38
C ASP A 117 9.49 3.67 -1.27
N SER A 118 10.06 3.02 -2.29
CA SER A 118 10.31 1.58 -2.23
C SER A 118 11.21 1.22 -1.05
N LEU A 119 12.26 2.00 -0.79
CA LEU A 119 13.17 1.84 0.35
C LEU A 119 12.50 2.13 1.69
N MET A 120 11.38 2.87 1.72
CA MET A 120 10.65 3.19 2.95
C MET A 120 9.56 2.17 3.29
N LEU A 121 9.36 1.19 2.40
CA LEU A 121 8.41 0.10 2.55
C LEU A 121 9.13 -1.19 2.94
N ASP A 122 8.75 -1.76 4.09
CA ASP A 122 9.33 -3.03 4.57
C ASP A 122 8.83 -4.25 3.80
N TYR A 123 7.75 -4.09 3.03
CA TYR A 123 7.15 -5.18 2.28
C TYR A 123 6.55 -4.70 0.94
N SER A 124 6.52 -5.62 -0.02
CA SER A 124 5.83 -5.47 -1.31
C SER A 124 5.30 -6.83 -1.73
N PRO A 125 3.98 -6.98 -1.91
CA PRO A 125 3.42 -8.26 -2.34
C PRO A 125 3.79 -8.61 -3.78
N PHE A 126 4.12 -7.60 -4.60
CA PHE A 126 4.24 -7.75 -6.04
C PHE A 126 5.67 -7.99 -6.56
N ALA A 127 6.68 -7.75 -5.72
CA ALA A 127 8.08 -7.85 -6.15
C ALA A 127 9.03 -8.03 -4.96
N PRO A 128 10.11 -8.84 -5.12
CA PRO A 128 11.18 -8.93 -4.15
C PRO A 128 11.84 -7.57 -4.07
N LYS A 129 11.96 -7.09 -2.84
CA LYS A 129 12.65 -5.87 -2.50
C LYS A 129 13.96 -6.25 -1.85
N PRO A 130 15.09 -6.36 -2.58
CA PRO A 130 16.32 -6.86 -1.99
C PRO A 130 16.89 -5.98 -0.88
N HIS A 131 16.49 -4.71 -0.82
CA HIS A 131 16.78 -3.83 0.32
C HIS A 131 16.14 -4.32 1.64
N GLN A 132 15.19 -5.27 1.62
CA GLN A 132 14.67 -5.92 2.83
C GLN A 132 15.76 -6.65 3.63
N SER A 133 16.86 -7.06 2.97
CA SER A 133 18.02 -7.66 3.65
C SER A 133 18.93 -6.62 4.32
N GLN A 134 18.70 -5.33 4.09
CA GLN A 134 19.48 -4.23 4.66
C GLN A 134 18.90 -3.77 6.00
N SER A 135 19.75 -3.21 6.86
CA SER A 135 19.27 -2.60 8.10
C SER A 135 18.42 -1.36 7.80
N ILE A 136 17.52 -1.02 8.73
CA ILE A 136 16.69 0.19 8.61
C ILE A 136 17.56 1.43 8.47
N GLU A 137 18.66 1.52 9.23
CA GLU A 137 19.61 2.63 9.20
C GLU A 137 20.28 2.77 7.83
N GLN A 138 20.62 1.66 7.17
CA GLN A 138 21.22 1.70 5.83
C GLN A 138 20.24 2.24 4.79
N ARG A 139 18.97 1.82 4.85
CA ARG A 139 17.92 2.30 3.95
C ARG A 139 17.66 3.79 4.16
N LEU A 140 17.51 4.19 5.42
CA LEU A 140 17.32 5.59 5.82
C LEU A 140 18.48 6.48 5.37
N ALA A 141 19.73 6.01 5.45
CA ALA A 141 20.91 6.76 5.00
C ALA A 141 20.95 6.98 3.48
N VAL A 142 20.38 6.06 2.68
CA VAL A 142 20.25 6.26 1.23
C VAL A 142 19.14 7.27 0.92
N VAL A 143 18.01 7.18 1.62
CA VAL A 143 16.90 8.12 1.48
C VAL A 143 17.33 9.55 1.86
N ASP A 144 18.03 9.74 2.97
CA ASP A 144 18.53 11.06 3.39
C ASP A 144 19.54 11.64 2.42
N TRP A 145 20.41 10.80 1.88
CA TRP A 145 21.35 11.26 0.87
C TRP A 145 20.62 11.72 -0.40
N LEU A 146 19.62 10.96 -0.87
CA LEU A 146 18.82 11.30 -2.04
C LEU A 146 17.97 12.56 -1.83
N LEU A 147 17.27 12.67 -0.71
CA LEU A 147 16.21 13.66 -0.50
C LEU A 147 16.57 14.78 0.49
N GLY A 148 17.59 14.58 1.32
CA GLY A 148 18.13 15.53 2.30
C GLY A 148 17.97 15.11 3.74
N ASP A 149 18.54 15.88 4.68
CA ASP A 149 18.21 15.67 6.09
C ASP A 149 16.81 16.23 6.42
N GLU A 150 16.33 17.15 5.58
CA GLU A 150 14.95 17.66 5.54
C GLU A 150 14.50 17.68 4.07
N PHE A 151 13.19 17.57 3.82
CA PHE A 151 12.66 17.62 2.46
C PHE A 151 12.95 18.98 1.78
N ALA A 152 13.69 18.94 0.67
CA ALA A 152 13.93 20.09 -0.20
C ALA A 152 13.36 19.81 -1.61
N PRO A 153 12.39 20.60 -2.11
CA PRO A 153 11.76 20.36 -3.42
C PRO A 153 12.74 20.40 -4.58
N GLN A 154 13.77 21.25 -4.45
CA GLN A 154 14.87 21.35 -5.39
C GLN A 154 16.13 20.91 -4.66
N ARG A 155 16.61 19.71 -5.00
CA ARG A 155 17.81 19.15 -4.39
C ARG A 155 18.80 18.72 -5.46
N ARG A 156 20.06 19.00 -5.19
CA ARG A 156 21.16 18.45 -5.97
C ARG A 156 21.73 17.26 -5.22
N VAL A 157 21.60 16.07 -5.79
CA VAL A 157 22.22 14.86 -5.28
C VAL A 157 23.65 14.81 -5.78
N GLU A 158 24.61 14.78 -4.86
CA GLU A 158 26.03 14.71 -5.21
C GLU A 158 26.38 13.36 -5.81
N ASN A 159 27.25 13.32 -6.82
CA ASN A 159 27.79 12.06 -7.32
C ASN A 159 28.97 11.65 -6.44
N VAL A 160 28.76 10.61 -5.62
CA VAL A 160 29.77 10.15 -4.66
C VAL A 160 31.01 9.57 -5.36
N LEU A 161 30.88 9.12 -6.60
CA LEU A 161 31.97 8.51 -7.37
C LEU A 161 32.75 9.52 -8.20
N ASP A 162 32.16 10.66 -8.54
CA ASP A 162 32.83 11.76 -9.23
C ASP A 162 32.42 13.10 -8.61
N PRO A 163 33.19 13.63 -7.64
CA PRO A 163 32.92 14.92 -7.02
C PRO A 163 32.96 16.12 -7.98
N LYS A 164 33.56 15.95 -9.18
CA LYS A 164 33.58 16.99 -10.21
C LYS A 164 32.33 16.95 -11.08
N HIS A 165 31.59 15.84 -11.07
CA HIS A 165 30.30 15.74 -11.74
C HIS A 165 29.34 16.73 -11.11
N PRO A 166 28.53 17.44 -11.90
CA PRO A 166 27.57 18.40 -11.38
C PRO A 166 26.40 17.76 -10.61
N GLY A 167 26.51 16.54 -10.08
CA GLY A 167 25.40 15.83 -9.43
C GLY A 167 24.15 15.65 -10.29
N TRP A 168 23.05 15.22 -9.67
CA TRP A 168 21.74 15.14 -10.29
C TRP A 168 20.80 16.16 -9.67
N GLN A 169 20.06 16.88 -10.50
CA GLN A 169 19.04 17.80 -10.01
C GLN A 169 17.71 17.07 -9.88
N LEU A 170 17.21 16.99 -8.66
CA LEU A 170 15.86 16.56 -8.34
C LEU A 170 14.94 17.76 -8.23
N SER A 171 13.74 17.60 -8.76
CA SER A 171 12.62 18.53 -8.65
C SER A 171 11.38 17.73 -8.26
N ILE A 172 11.14 17.62 -6.96
CA ILE A 172 10.02 16.85 -6.41
C ILE A 172 8.93 17.81 -5.95
N GLU A 173 7.71 17.60 -6.44
CA GLU A 173 6.56 18.39 -5.99
C GLU A 173 6.22 18.08 -4.52
N PRO A 174 6.07 19.09 -3.64
CA PRO A 174 5.71 18.86 -2.24
C PRO A 174 4.41 18.08 -2.06
N LEU A 175 3.47 18.22 -3.00
CA LEU A 175 2.20 17.48 -3.00
C LEU A 175 2.41 15.98 -3.14
N ASN A 176 3.30 15.55 -4.05
CA ASN A 176 3.61 14.13 -4.23
C ASN A 176 4.24 13.56 -2.96
N MET A 177 5.21 14.26 -2.37
CA MET A 177 5.82 13.85 -1.10
C MET A 177 4.78 13.69 0.02
N CYS A 178 3.87 14.67 0.18
CA CYS A 178 2.81 14.57 1.18
C CYS A 178 1.86 13.40 0.89
N ARG A 179 1.42 13.25 -0.37
CA ARG A 179 0.54 12.15 -0.80
C ARG A 179 1.18 10.80 -0.52
N ASP A 180 2.45 10.62 -0.89
CA ASP A 180 3.12 9.32 -0.81
C ASP A 180 3.41 8.95 0.64
N ILE A 181 3.88 9.89 1.47
CA ILE A 181 4.06 9.65 2.91
C ILE A 181 2.73 9.30 3.58
N LEU A 182 1.70 10.14 3.40
CA LEU A 182 0.39 9.91 4.02
C LEU A 182 -0.26 8.64 3.49
N GLY A 183 -0.19 8.41 2.18
CA GLY A 183 -0.72 7.20 1.53
C GLY A 183 -0.08 5.95 2.07
N ASN A 184 1.25 5.91 2.27
CA ASN A 184 1.91 4.75 2.88
C ASN A 184 1.46 4.51 4.33
N ILE A 185 1.32 5.56 5.13
CA ILE A 185 0.88 5.46 6.53
C ILE A 185 -0.59 5.03 6.61
N VAL A 186 -1.46 5.68 5.85
CA VAL A 186 -2.90 5.43 5.83
C VAL A 186 -3.19 4.04 5.24
N SER A 187 -2.56 3.68 4.12
CA SER A 187 -2.66 2.32 3.56
C SER A 187 -2.16 1.27 4.54
N TRP A 188 -1.10 1.52 5.31
CA TRP A 188 -0.67 0.60 6.37
C TRP A 188 -1.74 0.43 7.46
N MET A 189 -2.35 1.53 7.92
CA MET A 189 -3.45 1.48 8.90
C MET A 189 -4.70 0.77 8.37
N HIS A 190 -4.99 0.91 7.06
CA HIS A 190 -6.17 0.32 6.41
C HIS A 190 -5.96 -1.14 6.01
N CYS A 191 -4.74 -1.52 5.61
CA CYS A 191 -4.34 -2.85 5.13
C CYS A 191 -3.68 -3.67 6.25
N ALA A 192 -4.29 -3.65 7.45
CA ALA A 192 -3.77 -4.23 8.69
C ALA A 192 -3.20 -5.66 8.55
N GLU A 193 -3.63 -6.41 7.53
CA GLU A 193 -3.38 -7.83 7.29
C GLU A 193 -2.16 -8.09 6.39
N PHE A 194 -1.63 -7.08 5.70
CA PHE A 194 -0.54 -7.27 4.73
C PHE A 194 0.83 -6.76 5.21
N ASN A 195 0.86 -5.94 6.27
CA ASN A 195 2.06 -5.24 6.72
C ASN A 195 2.13 -5.17 8.26
N HIS A 196 2.89 -6.07 8.89
CA HIS A 196 3.14 -5.98 10.35
C HIS A 196 4.12 -4.88 10.73
N CYS A 197 4.99 -4.49 9.81
CA CYS A 197 6.01 -3.50 10.10
C CYS A 197 5.44 -2.10 9.83
N PRO A 198 5.56 -1.17 10.81
CA PRO A 198 5.24 0.22 10.58
C PRO A 198 6.06 0.79 9.42
N PRO A 199 5.48 1.62 8.54
CA PRO A 199 6.21 2.20 7.43
C PRO A 199 7.36 3.07 7.96
N LEU A 200 8.53 3.00 7.31
CA LEU A 200 9.70 3.75 7.76
C LEU A 200 9.48 5.26 7.69
N TRP A 201 8.48 5.73 6.94
CA TRP A 201 8.07 7.12 6.90
C TRP A 201 7.66 7.69 8.27
N LEU A 202 7.24 6.85 9.23
CA LEU A 202 7.03 7.28 10.62
C LEU A 202 8.32 7.75 11.31
N LYS A 203 9.50 7.31 10.82
CA LYS A 203 10.82 7.79 11.29
C LYS A 203 11.29 9.06 10.59
N ARG A 204 10.48 9.62 9.67
CA ARG A 204 10.76 10.80 8.85
C ARG A 204 9.56 11.76 8.75
N LEU A 205 8.80 11.93 9.84
CA LEU A 205 7.66 12.85 9.85
C LEU A 205 8.07 14.32 9.64
N ASP A 206 9.34 14.65 9.85
CA ASP A 206 9.94 15.94 9.51
C ASP A 206 9.87 16.24 8.00
N TYR A 207 9.99 15.22 7.14
CA TYR A 207 9.78 15.38 5.69
C TYR A 207 8.35 15.78 5.37
N LEU A 208 7.38 15.10 5.98
CA LEU A 208 5.97 15.40 5.82
C LEU A 208 5.69 16.84 6.26
N VAL A 209 6.19 17.26 7.42
CA VAL A 209 6.03 18.63 7.93
C VAL A 209 6.64 19.66 6.97
N SER A 210 7.86 19.41 6.48
CA SER A 210 8.55 20.31 5.56
C SER A 210 7.85 20.41 4.21
N ALA A 211 7.43 19.29 3.62
CA ALA A 211 6.64 19.27 2.39
C ALA A 211 5.30 19.98 2.57
N PHE A 212 4.60 19.73 3.69
CA PHE A 212 3.30 20.33 3.98
C PHE A 212 3.38 21.86 4.06
N LYS A 213 4.43 22.43 4.68
CA LYS A 213 4.63 23.89 4.75
C LYS A 213 4.86 24.55 3.38
N LEU A 214 5.33 23.78 2.40
CA LEU A 214 5.65 24.26 1.06
C LEU A 214 4.48 24.13 0.08
N LEU A 215 3.37 23.54 0.52
CA LEU A 215 2.17 23.43 -0.30
C LEU A 215 1.53 24.82 -0.53
N PRO A 216 0.89 25.01 -1.69
CA PRO A 216 0.12 26.22 -1.94
C PRO A 216 -1.13 26.26 -1.03
N ILE A 217 -1.65 27.46 -0.75
CA ILE A 217 -2.77 27.67 0.18
C ILE A 217 -4.01 26.84 -0.21
N GLU A 218 -4.24 26.68 -1.51
CA GLU A 218 -5.36 25.93 -2.08
C GLU A 218 -5.33 24.44 -1.70
N ALA A 219 -4.13 23.85 -1.59
CA ALA A 219 -3.94 22.47 -1.19
C ALA A 219 -4.35 22.24 0.28
N HIS A 220 -4.33 23.27 1.12
CA HIS A 220 -4.77 23.22 2.51
C HIS A 220 -6.27 23.49 2.71
N SER A 221 -6.98 23.86 1.65
CA SER A 221 -8.42 24.16 1.71
C SER A 221 -9.25 22.89 1.49
N ARG A 222 -10.52 22.95 1.91
CA ARG A 222 -11.49 21.86 1.64
C ARG A 222 -11.87 21.70 0.15
N ASN A 223 -11.58 22.71 -0.68
CA ASN A 223 -11.95 22.70 -2.10
C ASN A 223 -11.14 21.63 -2.83
N ILE A 224 -11.81 20.67 -3.48
CA ILE A 224 -11.15 19.67 -4.34
C ILE A 224 -11.27 20.18 -5.78
N PRO A 225 -10.18 20.69 -6.41
CA PRO A 225 -10.25 21.03 -7.82
C PRO A 225 -10.43 19.74 -8.64
N HIS A 226 -11.43 19.71 -9.53
CA HIS A 226 -11.80 18.56 -10.39
C HIS A 226 -10.70 18.04 -11.35
N ARG A 227 -9.45 18.51 -11.26
CA ARG A 227 -8.41 18.26 -12.27
C ARG A 227 -7.12 17.61 -11.76
N ARG A 228 -6.96 17.36 -10.45
CA ARG A 228 -5.72 16.77 -9.91
C ARG A 228 -6.00 15.62 -8.95
N GLN A 229 -5.94 14.39 -9.46
CA GLN A 229 -6.10 13.15 -8.68
C GLN A 229 -5.16 13.09 -7.46
N ALA A 230 -3.91 13.51 -7.60
CA ALA A 230 -2.95 13.53 -6.50
C ALA A 230 -3.37 14.44 -5.34
N GLU A 231 -4.01 15.58 -5.63
CA GLU A 231 -4.51 16.50 -4.61
C GLU A 231 -5.73 15.92 -3.90
N HIS A 232 -6.59 15.23 -4.64
CA HIS A 232 -7.72 14.52 -4.09
C HIS A 232 -7.28 13.42 -3.11
N GLN A 233 -6.36 12.56 -3.53
CA GLN A 233 -5.78 11.50 -2.69
C GLN A 233 -5.12 12.06 -1.44
N PHE A 234 -4.25 13.07 -1.59
CA PHE A 234 -3.62 13.76 -0.45
C PHE A 234 -4.66 14.27 0.57
N LYS A 235 -5.71 14.95 0.09
CA LYS A 235 -6.77 15.50 0.95
C LYS A 235 -7.54 14.40 1.66
N ARG A 236 -7.90 13.31 0.97
CA ARG A 236 -8.58 12.16 1.56
C ARG A 236 -7.75 11.52 2.68
N TYR A 237 -6.46 11.26 2.43
CA TYR A 237 -5.55 10.74 3.46
C TYR A 237 -5.40 11.68 4.65
N LEU A 238 -5.31 12.99 4.41
CA LEU A 238 -5.22 13.98 5.48
C LEU A 238 -6.52 14.03 6.32
N TRP A 239 -7.68 14.03 5.68
CA TRP A 239 -8.97 14.14 6.36
C TRP A 239 -9.30 12.88 7.14
N SER A 240 -9.03 11.69 6.59
CA SER A 240 -9.20 10.43 7.32
C SER A 240 -8.34 10.39 8.58
N LEU A 241 -7.08 10.86 8.48
CA LEU A 241 -6.23 11.01 9.64
C LEU A 241 -6.77 12.00 10.67
N ILE A 242 -7.38 13.12 10.26
CA ILE A 242 -7.88 14.13 11.23
C ILE A 242 -9.16 13.67 11.90
N ASP A 243 -10.10 13.07 11.17
CA ASP A 243 -11.46 12.80 11.68
C ASP A 243 -11.48 11.80 12.83
N ALA A 244 -11.05 10.56 12.58
CA ALA A 244 -11.01 9.54 13.62
C ALA A 244 -9.93 8.49 13.32
N GLY A 245 -9.42 7.89 14.40
CA GLY A 245 -8.61 6.68 14.30
C GLY A 245 -9.46 5.45 14.03
N LEU A 246 -8.83 4.29 14.12
CA LEU A 246 -9.54 3.01 14.17
C LEU A 246 -10.36 2.94 15.45
N PHE A 247 -11.56 2.36 15.39
CA PHE A 247 -12.39 2.08 16.54
C PHE A 247 -13.26 0.85 16.27
N SER A 248 -13.91 0.31 17.29
CA SER A 248 -14.88 -0.77 17.13
C SER A 248 -16.00 -0.58 18.14
N ASP A 249 -17.23 -0.73 17.70
CA ASP A 249 -18.41 -0.67 18.57
C ASP A 249 -18.77 -2.04 19.16
N ALA A 250 -18.12 -3.11 18.69
CA ALA A 250 -18.27 -4.45 19.23
C ALA A 250 -17.25 -4.76 20.33
N VAL A 251 -16.00 -4.29 20.19
CA VAL A 251 -14.90 -4.73 21.06
C VAL A 251 -13.84 -3.66 21.31
N THR A 252 -13.03 -3.90 22.35
CA THR A 252 -11.76 -3.18 22.52
C THR A 252 -10.79 -3.60 21.42
N LEU A 253 -10.15 -2.62 20.79
CA LEU A 253 -9.12 -2.85 19.78
C LEU A 253 -7.96 -3.68 20.34
N SER A 254 -7.42 -4.58 19.53
CA SER A 254 -6.22 -5.34 19.88
C SER A 254 -5.00 -4.41 20.01
N PRO A 255 -3.92 -4.84 20.72
CA PRO A 255 -2.71 -4.03 20.87
C PRO A 255 -2.15 -3.52 19.53
N ARG A 256 -2.17 -4.37 18.49
CA ARG A 256 -1.74 -3.99 17.14
C ARG A 256 -2.55 -2.83 16.56
N LEU A 257 -3.88 -2.86 16.68
CA LEU A 257 -4.75 -1.78 16.18
C LEU A 257 -4.63 -0.52 17.05
N GLN A 258 -4.32 -0.66 18.34
CA GLN A 258 -3.99 0.46 19.22
C GLN A 258 -2.67 1.13 18.79
N ASP A 259 -1.66 0.36 18.40
CA ASP A 259 -0.39 0.90 17.88
C ASP A 259 -0.62 1.73 16.61
N TYR A 260 -1.60 1.37 15.77
CA TYR A 260 -1.98 2.15 14.59
C TYR A 260 -2.58 3.50 14.98
N ASN A 261 -3.47 3.53 15.97
CA ASN A 261 -3.97 4.77 16.53
C ASN A 261 -2.85 5.62 17.16
N GLN A 262 -1.90 4.99 17.84
CA GLN A 262 -0.75 5.72 18.39
C GLN A 262 0.10 6.33 17.28
N ALA A 263 0.34 5.61 16.17
CA ALA A 263 1.04 6.16 15.01
C ALA A 263 0.28 7.32 14.36
N ARG A 264 -1.06 7.24 14.26
CA ARG A 264 -1.91 8.35 13.83
C ARG A 264 -1.72 9.57 14.72
N GLU A 265 -1.77 9.40 16.05
CA GLU A 265 -1.55 10.51 16.99
C GLU A 265 -0.16 11.14 16.82
N GLN A 266 0.88 10.35 16.54
CA GLN A 266 2.21 10.88 16.25
C GLN A 266 2.21 11.77 14.99
N VAL A 267 1.56 11.34 13.91
CA VAL A 267 1.42 12.13 12.68
C VAL A 267 0.67 13.43 12.95
N LEU A 268 -0.46 13.36 13.65
CA LEU A 268 -1.27 14.53 13.98
C LEU A 268 -0.55 15.50 14.91
N ALA A 269 0.22 15.00 15.89
CA ALA A 269 1.04 15.83 16.76
C ALA A 269 2.07 16.67 15.99
N CYS A 270 2.54 16.18 14.84
CA CYS A 270 3.42 16.92 13.95
C CYS A 270 2.69 17.93 13.05
N LEU A 271 1.50 17.57 12.55
CA LEU A 271 0.75 18.39 11.57
C LEU A 271 -0.13 19.47 12.21
N LEU A 272 -0.92 19.14 13.25
CA LEU A 272 -1.87 20.06 13.86
C LEU A 272 -1.26 21.39 14.36
N PRO A 273 -0.02 21.44 14.88
CA PRO A 273 0.61 22.72 15.22
C PRO A 273 0.73 23.69 14.04
N LEU A 274 0.79 23.19 12.80
CA LEU A 274 0.88 24.02 11.59
C LEU A 274 -0.40 24.83 11.33
N ALA A 275 -1.55 24.42 11.87
CA ALA A 275 -2.81 25.16 11.80
C ALA A 275 -2.70 26.58 12.40
N LYS A 276 -1.73 26.82 13.31
CA LYS A 276 -1.45 28.17 13.84
C LYS A 276 -0.96 29.14 12.77
N HIS A 277 -0.36 28.63 11.71
CA HIS A 277 0.30 29.41 10.66
C HIS A 277 -0.37 29.27 9.29
N ILE A 278 -1.27 28.29 9.12
CA ILE A 278 -1.95 27.99 7.86
C ILE A 278 -3.47 28.09 8.09
N PRO A 279 -4.08 29.27 7.87
CA PRO A 279 -5.50 29.51 8.17
C PRO A 279 -6.47 28.56 7.46
N ALA A 280 -6.20 28.21 6.20
CA ALA A 280 -7.02 27.27 5.45
C ALA A 280 -7.04 25.87 6.10
N PHE A 281 -5.86 25.40 6.56
CA PHE A 281 -5.75 24.13 7.28
C PHE A 281 -6.47 24.17 8.63
N LYS A 282 -6.32 25.28 9.37
CA LYS A 282 -7.08 25.49 10.61
C LYS A 282 -8.58 25.37 10.39
N GLN A 283 -9.10 25.98 9.32
CA GLN A 283 -10.52 25.88 8.99
C GLN A 283 -10.92 24.44 8.69
N VAL A 284 -10.12 23.70 7.92
CA VAL A 284 -10.38 22.27 7.67
C VAL A 284 -10.44 21.46 8.97
N CYS A 285 -9.49 21.66 9.89
CA CYS A 285 -9.52 20.98 11.19
C CYS A 285 -10.79 21.30 11.97
N LEU A 286 -11.20 22.57 12.03
CA LEU A 286 -12.42 23.00 12.71
C LEU A 286 -13.68 22.45 12.03
N ASP A 287 -13.72 22.45 10.70
CA ASP A 287 -14.86 21.92 9.94
C ASP A 287 -15.04 20.41 10.19
N ILE A 288 -13.94 19.65 10.27
CA ILE A 288 -13.97 18.22 10.60
C ILE A 288 -14.42 18.02 12.06
N GLU A 289 -13.82 18.74 13.01
CA GLU A 289 -14.16 18.64 14.45
C GLU A 289 -15.63 18.95 14.71
N HIS A 290 -16.17 19.98 14.05
CA HIS A 290 -17.59 20.37 14.17
C HIS A 290 -18.54 19.53 13.32
N ARG A 291 -18.04 18.52 12.60
CA ARG A 291 -18.85 17.67 11.71
C ARG A 291 -19.64 18.55 10.71
N ASP A 292 -18.96 19.48 10.05
CA ASP A 292 -19.52 20.26 8.94
C ASP A 292 -20.11 19.33 7.89
N SER A 293 -21.26 19.69 7.31
CA SER A 293 -22.00 18.81 6.40
C SER A 293 -21.16 18.33 5.21
N PHE A 294 -20.24 19.16 4.71
CA PHE A 294 -19.33 18.77 3.63
C PHE A 294 -18.47 17.56 4.01
N PHE A 295 -17.89 17.58 5.21
CA PHE A 295 -17.01 16.52 5.68
C PHE A 295 -17.78 15.31 6.18
N VAL A 296 -18.93 15.53 6.83
CA VAL A 296 -19.80 14.44 7.27
C VAL A 296 -20.19 13.55 6.10
N ASP A 297 -20.68 14.14 5.00
CA ASP A 297 -21.12 13.36 3.85
C ASP A 297 -19.95 12.60 3.19
N ARG A 298 -18.79 13.25 3.03
CA ARG A 298 -17.60 12.63 2.43
C ARG A 298 -16.98 11.55 3.29
N LEU A 299 -16.70 11.83 4.55
CA LEU A 299 -16.06 10.86 5.44
C LEU A 299 -16.95 9.64 5.65
N ARG A 300 -18.28 9.83 5.77
CA ARG A 300 -19.23 8.71 5.79
C ARG A 300 -19.14 7.85 4.53
N SER A 301 -19.00 8.45 3.35
CA SER A 301 -18.86 7.69 2.10
C SER A 301 -17.56 6.86 2.03
N TYR A 302 -16.58 7.17 2.86
CA TYR A 302 -15.31 6.44 2.94
C TYR A 302 -15.27 5.45 4.11
N GLN A 303 -16.26 5.43 4.99
CA GLN A 303 -16.21 4.57 6.17
C GLN A 303 -16.43 3.11 5.75
N ALA A 304 -15.55 2.24 6.25
CA ALA A 304 -15.53 0.81 5.98
C ALA A 304 -15.34 0.04 7.29
N GLN A 305 -15.75 -1.23 7.29
CA GLN A 305 -15.64 -2.10 8.45
C GLN A 305 -14.89 -3.39 8.09
N LYS A 306 -14.02 -3.83 8.98
CA LYS A 306 -13.29 -5.09 8.89
C LYS A 306 -13.53 -5.95 10.12
N ILE A 307 -13.76 -7.24 9.88
CA ILE A 307 -13.79 -8.27 10.91
C ILE A 307 -12.79 -9.36 10.52
N HIS A 308 -11.69 -9.43 11.23
CA HIS A 308 -10.68 -10.45 10.98
C HIS A 308 -10.90 -11.62 11.92
N PHE A 309 -10.86 -12.86 11.42
CA PHE A 309 -10.80 -14.03 12.29
C PHE A 309 -9.95 -15.18 11.76
N LYS A 310 -9.31 -15.92 12.65
CA LYS A 310 -8.53 -17.11 12.29
C LYS A 310 -9.36 -18.37 12.53
N ILE A 311 -9.35 -19.30 11.57
CA ILE A 311 -9.98 -20.62 11.71
C ILE A 311 -8.95 -21.74 11.67
N SER A 312 -9.30 -22.92 12.20
CA SER A 312 -8.41 -24.08 12.12
C SER A 312 -8.28 -24.62 10.69
N PRO A 313 -7.19 -25.32 10.33
CA PRO A 313 -7.02 -25.93 9.01
C PRO A 313 -8.16 -26.90 8.63
N GLU A 314 -8.75 -27.58 9.62
CA GLU A 314 -9.87 -28.51 9.42
C GLU A 314 -11.14 -27.75 9.05
N LEU A 315 -11.45 -26.66 9.77
CA LEU A 315 -12.59 -25.80 9.47
C LEU A 315 -12.40 -25.11 8.12
N PHE A 316 -11.17 -24.70 7.79
CA PHE A 316 -10.83 -24.09 6.51
C PHE A 316 -11.13 -25.02 5.34
N LYS A 317 -10.74 -26.30 5.44
CA LYS A 317 -11.08 -27.30 4.40
C LYS A 317 -12.59 -27.45 4.21
N GLN A 318 -13.37 -27.41 5.30
CA GLN A 318 -14.82 -27.47 5.22
C GLN A 318 -15.41 -26.25 4.52
N TRP A 319 -14.91 -25.06 4.85
CA TRP A 319 -15.31 -23.81 4.20
C TRP A 319 -14.96 -23.82 2.71
N GLN A 320 -13.74 -24.23 2.35
CA GLN A 320 -13.33 -24.37 0.95
C GLN A 320 -14.25 -25.32 0.18
N GLN A 321 -14.63 -26.47 0.76
CA GLN A 321 -15.55 -27.41 0.11
C GLN A 321 -16.97 -26.84 -0.08
N HIS A 322 -17.42 -25.99 0.84
CA HIS A 322 -18.76 -25.40 0.81
C HIS A 322 -18.87 -24.20 -0.14
N PHE A 323 -17.85 -23.34 -0.16
CA PHE A 323 -17.85 -22.11 -0.95
C PHE A 323 -17.20 -22.26 -2.34
N VAL A 324 -16.53 -23.39 -2.64
CA VAL A 324 -15.92 -23.68 -3.96
C VAL A 324 -16.67 -24.82 -4.65
N HIS A 325 -17.48 -24.49 -5.67
CA HIS A 325 -18.29 -25.46 -6.41
C HIS A 325 -17.62 -26.06 -7.67
N GLU A 326 -16.42 -25.62 -8.07
CA GLU A 326 -15.68 -26.20 -9.19
C GLU A 326 -14.39 -26.91 -8.75
N PRO A 327 -14.11 -28.14 -9.23
CA PRO A 327 -12.80 -28.76 -9.07
C PRO A 327 -11.73 -27.89 -9.72
N ILE A 328 -10.65 -27.65 -8.98
CA ILE A 328 -9.52 -26.83 -9.37
C ILE A 328 -8.72 -27.57 -10.44
N ASP A 329 -8.87 -27.19 -11.70
CA ASP A 329 -8.09 -27.78 -12.82
C ASP A 329 -7.06 -26.81 -13.42
N SER A 330 -6.69 -25.73 -12.71
CA SER A 330 -5.69 -24.78 -13.19
C SER A 330 -4.58 -24.54 -12.17
N GLU A 331 -3.34 -24.73 -12.62
CA GLU A 331 -2.06 -24.43 -11.95
C GLU A 331 -1.84 -22.92 -11.67
N GLU A 332 -2.89 -22.11 -11.52
CA GLU A 332 -2.81 -20.67 -11.23
C GLU A 332 -3.21 -20.41 -9.77
N GLU A 333 -2.20 -20.23 -8.92
CA GLU A 333 -2.29 -19.85 -7.49
C GLU A 333 -2.61 -18.36 -7.29
N ALA A 334 -3.53 -17.78 -8.08
CA ALA A 334 -4.01 -16.43 -7.77
C ALA A 334 -4.81 -16.45 -6.45
N PRO A 335 -4.64 -15.46 -5.53
CA PRO A 335 -5.47 -15.36 -4.34
C PRO A 335 -6.94 -15.31 -4.78
N ARG A 336 -7.71 -16.35 -4.43
CA ARG A 336 -9.12 -16.43 -4.82
C ARG A 336 -9.93 -15.53 -3.92
N TRP A 337 -10.46 -14.47 -4.50
CA TRP A 337 -11.40 -13.56 -3.87
C TRP A 337 -12.77 -14.25 -3.82
N TRP A 338 -13.36 -14.43 -2.64
CA TRP A 338 -14.76 -14.85 -2.53
C TRP A 338 -15.62 -13.66 -2.12
N SER A 339 -16.23 -13.00 -3.11
CA SER A 339 -17.25 -12.01 -2.81
C SER A 339 -18.58 -12.74 -2.59
N LEU A 340 -18.97 -12.95 -1.33
CA LEU A 340 -20.35 -13.32 -1.02
C LEU A 340 -21.21 -12.07 -0.99
N THR A 341 -21.45 -11.51 -2.17
CA THR A 341 -22.22 -10.28 -2.27
C THR A 341 -23.67 -10.57 -1.93
N HIS A 342 -24.16 -10.13 -0.76
CA HIS A 342 -25.58 -9.87 -0.61
C HIS A 342 -25.90 -8.56 -1.31
N SER A 343 -25.91 -8.56 -2.65
CA SER A 343 -26.55 -7.49 -3.40
C SER A 343 -28.03 -7.80 -3.47
N ASP A 344 -28.86 -6.83 -3.11
CA ASP A 344 -30.30 -6.85 -3.32
C ASP A 344 -30.65 -7.56 -4.64
N LYS A 345 -31.21 -8.78 -4.53
CA LYS A 345 -31.99 -9.47 -5.56
C LYS A 345 -31.44 -9.39 -7.00
N LYS A 346 -30.16 -9.72 -7.24
CA LYS A 346 -29.80 -10.32 -8.54
C LYS A 346 -30.17 -11.80 -8.50
N ASP A 347 -31.41 -12.08 -8.88
CA ASP A 347 -32.00 -13.36 -9.27
C ASP A 347 -31.29 -14.67 -8.83
N ASN A 348 -31.92 -15.39 -7.89
CA ASN A 348 -31.75 -16.83 -7.62
C ASN A 348 -30.40 -17.36 -7.11
N GLN A 349 -29.47 -16.53 -6.62
CA GLN A 349 -28.27 -17.07 -5.94
C GLN A 349 -28.56 -17.40 -4.46
N PRO A 350 -28.23 -18.61 -3.98
CA PRO A 350 -28.42 -18.98 -2.57
C PRO A 350 -27.45 -18.21 -1.66
N ASP A 351 -27.92 -17.80 -0.48
CA ASP A 351 -27.06 -17.25 0.58
C ASP A 351 -26.18 -18.38 1.14
N LEU A 352 -24.96 -18.49 0.60
CA LEU A 352 -24.03 -19.57 0.93
C LEU A 352 -23.58 -19.51 2.39
N MET A 353 -23.52 -18.32 3.00
CA MET A 353 -23.16 -18.17 4.40
C MET A 353 -24.29 -18.65 5.31
N LEU A 354 -25.54 -18.26 5.01
CA LEU A 354 -26.69 -18.79 5.73
C LEU A 354 -26.76 -20.32 5.64
N ALA A 355 -26.61 -20.88 4.44
CA ALA A 355 -26.61 -22.34 4.25
C ALA A 355 -25.49 -23.03 5.04
N TRP A 356 -24.30 -22.41 5.11
CA TRP A 356 -23.19 -22.92 5.92
C TRP A 356 -23.52 -22.90 7.42
N LEU A 357 -24.04 -21.76 7.91
CA LEU A 357 -24.45 -21.61 9.31
C LEU A 357 -25.57 -22.57 9.67
N GLU A 358 -26.56 -22.79 8.81
CA GLU A 358 -27.65 -23.76 9.07
C GLU A 358 -27.13 -25.18 9.28
N GLN A 359 -26.07 -25.56 8.57
CA GLN A 359 -25.47 -26.88 8.67
C GLN A 359 -24.53 -27.02 9.88
N HIS A 360 -23.76 -25.98 10.20
CA HIS A 360 -22.63 -26.07 11.14
C HIS A 360 -22.84 -25.31 12.46
N ALA A 361 -23.72 -24.31 12.46
CA ALA A 361 -23.93 -23.36 13.56
C ALA A 361 -25.41 -22.87 13.61
N PRO A 362 -26.40 -23.76 13.86
CA PRO A 362 -27.82 -23.44 13.65
C PRO A 362 -28.37 -22.30 14.51
N GLU A 363 -27.77 -22.07 15.69
CA GLU A 363 -28.15 -20.95 16.56
C GLU A 363 -27.68 -19.62 15.96
N GLN A 364 -26.51 -19.58 15.33
CA GLN A 364 -25.96 -18.43 14.63
C GLN A 364 -26.71 -18.17 13.31
N ALA A 365 -27.15 -19.24 12.64
CA ALA A 365 -28.00 -19.14 11.44
C ALA A 365 -29.30 -18.35 11.71
N ARG A 366 -29.84 -18.37 12.93
CA ARG A 366 -31.03 -17.57 13.32
C ARG A 366 -30.75 -16.08 13.44
N LEU A 367 -29.50 -15.71 13.71
CA LEU A 367 -29.06 -14.32 13.83
C LEU A 367 -28.76 -13.70 12.46
N TRP A 368 -28.30 -14.51 11.50
CA TRP A 368 -27.90 -14.05 10.17
C TRP A 368 -28.99 -13.27 9.41
N PRO A 369 -30.27 -13.71 9.37
CA PRO A 369 -31.37 -12.93 8.78
C PRO A 369 -31.59 -11.53 9.37
N GLN A 370 -31.12 -11.27 10.58
CA GLN A 370 -31.25 -9.96 11.22
C GLN A 370 -30.30 -8.93 10.59
N LEU A 371 -29.38 -9.35 9.71
CA LEU A 371 -28.52 -8.46 8.93
C LEU A 371 -29.21 -7.86 7.70
N TRP A 372 -30.26 -8.53 7.18
CA TRP A 372 -30.94 -8.11 5.95
C TRP A 372 -31.50 -6.67 5.98
N PRO A 373 -32.08 -6.17 7.10
CA PRO A 373 -32.56 -4.80 7.17
C PRO A 373 -31.47 -3.73 7.06
N PHE A 374 -30.19 -4.10 7.22
CA PHE A 374 -29.07 -3.16 7.18
C PHE A 374 -28.43 -3.05 5.78
N SER A 375 -28.91 -3.80 4.78
CA SER A 375 -28.35 -3.81 3.41
C SER A 375 -26.82 -3.99 3.38
N VAL A 376 -26.32 -4.86 4.26
CA VAL A 376 -24.89 -5.10 4.44
C VAL A 376 -24.38 -6.09 3.40
N ASN A 377 -23.31 -5.74 2.70
CA ASN A 377 -22.60 -6.66 1.84
C ASN A 377 -21.38 -7.23 2.60
N VAL A 378 -21.37 -8.56 2.74
CA VAL A 378 -20.36 -9.30 3.51
C VAL A 378 -19.46 -10.07 2.54
N SER A 379 -18.26 -9.57 2.31
CA SER A 379 -17.27 -10.24 1.46
C SER A 379 -16.35 -11.13 2.31
N LEU A 380 -16.05 -12.35 1.85
CA LEU A 380 -15.19 -13.29 2.55
C LEU A 380 -13.87 -13.45 1.78
N ILE A 381 -12.78 -12.85 2.23
CA ILE A 381 -11.53 -12.80 1.48
C ILE A 381 -10.49 -13.73 2.09
N ASN A 382 -10.20 -14.85 1.43
CA ASN A 382 -9.05 -15.66 1.81
C ASN A 382 -7.76 -15.02 1.33
N LEU A 383 -6.94 -14.59 2.29
CA LEU A 383 -5.60 -14.12 2.01
C LEU A 383 -4.69 -15.34 1.86
N ALA A 384 -4.37 -15.71 0.63
CA ALA A 384 -3.51 -16.87 0.37
C ALA A 384 -2.07 -16.66 0.91
N ALA A 385 -1.42 -17.79 1.21
CA ALA A 385 0.00 -17.86 1.56
C ALA A 385 0.90 -17.16 0.50
N PRO A 386 2.08 -16.64 0.86
CA PRO A 386 2.80 -16.81 2.14
C PRO A 386 2.35 -15.84 3.25
N TYR A 387 1.24 -15.13 3.07
CA TYR A 387 0.99 -13.91 3.83
C TYR A 387 0.19 -14.09 5.12
N HIS A 388 -0.66 -15.11 5.28
CA HIS A 388 -1.20 -15.52 6.59
C HIS A 388 -1.80 -16.94 6.57
N GLU A 389 -1.75 -17.62 7.73
CA GLU A 389 -2.66 -18.73 8.05
C GLU A 389 -4.00 -18.14 8.53
N GLY A 390 -4.81 -17.55 7.67
CA GLY A 390 -6.04 -16.87 8.10
C GLY A 390 -7.00 -16.58 6.97
N LEU A 391 -8.30 -16.77 7.21
CA LEU A 391 -9.37 -16.30 6.34
C LEU A 391 -9.79 -14.92 6.84
N HIS A 392 -9.72 -13.90 5.99
CA HIS A 392 -10.05 -12.54 6.40
C HIS A 392 -11.44 -12.16 5.88
N PHE A 393 -12.20 -11.39 6.64
CA PHE A 393 -13.59 -11.12 6.31
C PHE A 393 -13.82 -9.61 6.27
N GLU A 394 -14.28 -9.14 5.12
CA GLU A 394 -14.43 -7.71 4.86
C GLU A 394 -15.91 -7.39 4.66
N ILE A 395 -16.46 -6.54 5.51
CA ILE A 395 -17.83 -6.07 5.38
C ILE A 395 -17.76 -4.71 4.68
N ARG A 396 -18.08 -4.70 3.39
CA ARG A 396 -18.19 -3.45 2.62
C ARG A 396 -19.66 -3.16 2.41
N TYR A 397 -20.16 -2.05 2.93
CA TYR A 397 -21.45 -1.54 2.48
C TYR A 397 -21.23 -0.50 1.37
N SER A 398 -22.02 -0.58 0.31
CA SER A 398 -22.41 0.62 -0.45
C SER A 398 -23.90 0.78 -0.20
N ILE A 399 -24.29 1.95 0.29
CA ILE A 399 -25.69 2.24 0.53
C ILE A 399 -26.12 3.18 -0.60
N ASP A 400 -26.87 2.70 -1.60
CA ASP A 400 -27.65 3.56 -2.49
C ASP A 400 -28.60 4.50 -1.67
N SER A 401 -28.89 4.11 -0.43
CA SER A 401 -29.58 4.83 0.65
C SER A 401 -28.70 5.70 1.59
N TYR A 402 -27.43 6.03 1.30
CA TYR A 402 -26.66 7.01 2.11
C TYR A 402 -27.20 8.46 2.04
N LYS A 403 -28.40 8.67 1.47
CA LYS A 403 -29.24 9.84 1.74
C LYS A 403 -29.86 9.82 3.16
N ALA A 404 -29.66 8.78 3.97
CA ALA A 404 -30.28 8.62 5.29
C ALA A 404 -29.30 8.30 6.45
N GLY A 405 -28.12 8.94 6.49
CA GLY A 405 -27.42 9.43 7.69
C GLY A 405 -27.37 8.67 9.05
N ASP A 406 -27.60 7.37 9.15
CA ASP A 406 -27.70 6.66 10.44
C ASP A 406 -26.51 5.70 10.71
N GLN A 407 -25.42 6.26 11.25
CA GLN A 407 -24.24 5.54 11.76
C GLN A 407 -24.64 4.35 12.65
N SER A 408 -25.75 4.46 13.39
CA SER A 408 -26.20 3.42 14.31
C SER A 408 -26.55 2.10 13.63
N GLN A 409 -26.74 2.06 12.31
CA GLN A 409 -26.98 0.83 11.56
C GLN A 409 -25.69 0.06 11.29
N ALA A 410 -24.61 0.77 10.95
CA ALA A 410 -23.29 0.15 10.77
C ALA A 410 -22.79 -0.45 12.09
N ASP A 411 -22.92 0.28 13.20
CA ASP A 411 -22.50 -0.19 14.52
C ASP A 411 -23.31 -1.43 14.97
N LYS A 412 -24.62 -1.46 14.67
CA LYS A 412 -25.47 -2.63 14.95
C LYS A 412 -25.11 -3.83 14.08
N ALA A 413 -24.81 -3.60 12.80
CA ALA A 413 -24.34 -4.65 11.90
C ALA A 413 -23.00 -5.21 12.39
N GLU A 414 -22.07 -4.35 12.81
CA GLU A 414 -20.80 -4.75 13.43
C GLU A 414 -21.03 -5.67 14.63
N GLN A 415 -21.82 -5.23 15.60
CA GLN A 415 -22.10 -5.99 16.81
C GLN A 415 -22.74 -7.34 16.51
N LEU A 416 -23.70 -7.39 15.57
CA LEU A 416 -24.38 -8.62 15.19
C LEU A 416 -23.43 -9.60 14.47
N ILE A 417 -22.61 -9.12 13.55
CA ILE A 417 -21.65 -9.97 12.85
C ILE A 417 -20.59 -10.48 13.84
N TYR A 418 -20.03 -9.60 14.68
CA TYR A 418 -19.10 -10.01 15.73
C TYR A 418 -19.72 -11.06 16.67
N GLN A 419 -21.00 -10.89 17.05
CA GLN A 419 -21.72 -11.86 17.88
C GLN A 419 -21.85 -13.21 17.19
N ILE A 420 -22.16 -13.24 15.89
CA ILE A 420 -22.26 -14.48 15.10
C ILE A 420 -20.91 -15.19 15.08
N PHE A 421 -19.84 -14.47 14.76
CA PHE A 421 -18.51 -15.06 14.58
C PHE A 421 -17.83 -15.45 15.89
N SER A 422 -18.03 -14.70 16.98
CA SER A 422 -17.45 -15.01 18.29
C SER A 422 -17.91 -16.35 18.88
N GLN A 423 -19.00 -16.92 18.35
CA GLN A 423 -19.55 -18.20 18.77
C GLN A 423 -19.18 -19.36 17.84
N LEU A 424 -18.50 -19.07 16.73
CA LEU A 424 -17.95 -20.10 15.83
C LEU A 424 -16.63 -20.64 16.39
N PRO A 425 -16.20 -21.86 15.97
CA PRO A 425 -14.94 -22.43 16.41
C PRO A 425 -13.73 -21.77 15.72
N ILE A 426 -13.49 -20.50 16.06
CA ILE A 426 -12.41 -19.65 15.55
C ILE A 426 -11.34 -19.44 16.64
N CYS A 427 -10.10 -19.22 16.24
CA CYS A 427 -8.94 -19.07 17.13
C CYS A 427 -8.64 -17.60 17.49
N GLU A 428 -8.97 -16.68 16.60
CA GLU A 428 -8.75 -15.23 16.78
C GLU A 428 -9.94 -14.49 16.16
N LEU A 429 -10.34 -13.35 16.74
CA LEU A 429 -11.39 -12.48 16.23
C LEU A 429 -11.07 -11.03 16.60
N GLU A 430 -11.04 -10.16 15.60
CA GLU A 430 -10.84 -8.73 15.73
C GLU A 430 -11.88 -8.00 14.88
N SER A 431 -12.33 -6.82 15.31
CA SER A 431 -13.19 -5.94 14.51
C SER A 431 -12.69 -4.52 14.61
N TRP A 432 -12.78 -3.77 13.52
CA TRP A 432 -12.56 -2.33 13.51
C TRP A 432 -13.23 -1.65 12.32
N GLN A 433 -13.56 -0.39 12.53
CA GLN A 433 -13.99 0.57 11.52
C GLN A 433 -12.80 1.46 11.13
N TYR A 434 -12.76 1.86 9.87
CA TYR A 434 -11.72 2.72 9.29
C TYR A 434 -12.27 3.54 8.11
N TYR A 435 -11.51 4.49 7.60
CA TYR A 435 -11.92 5.32 6.46
C TYR A 435 -11.15 4.97 5.19
N ASP A 436 -11.70 4.11 4.35
CA ASP A 436 -11.11 3.74 3.07
C ASP A 436 -11.11 4.90 2.05
N ALA A 437 -9.96 5.56 2.00
CA ALA A 437 -9.66 6.66 1.09
C ALA A 437 -9.49 6.24 -0.38
N ASP A 438 -9.84 5.00 -0.77
CA ASP A 438 -9.86 4.54 -2.18
C ASP A 438 -11.28 4.14 -2.66
N LEU A 439 -12.33 4.21 -1.80
CA LEU A 439 -13.69 3.77 -2.16
C LEU A 439 -14.38 4.60 -3.27
N GLU A 440 -14.18 5.92 -3.35
CA GLU A 440 -14.79 6.76 -4.40
C GLU A 440 -14.34 6.40 -5.84
N ASP A 441 -13.12 5.87 -6.03
CA ASP A 441 -12.58 5.57 -7.37
C ASP A 441 -13.29 4.37 -8.03
N ARG A 442 -14.20 3.70 -7.32
CA ARG A 442 -15.00 2.56 -7.83
C ARG A 442 -16.37 2.96 -8.39
N ASP A 443 -16.86 4.15 -8.03
CA ASP A 443 -18.18 4.66 -8.48
C ASP A 443 -18.05 5.68 -9.63
N ASP A 444 -16.84 6.09 -10.00
CA ASP A 444 -16.57 7.03 -11.10
C ASP A 444 -16.62 6.39 -12.52
N ASP A 445 -17.04 5.14 -12.65
CA ASP A 445 -17.50 4.55 -13.93
C ASP A 445 -18.88 5.09 -14.37
N VAL A 446 -19.41 6.12 -13.70
CA VAL A 446 -20.49 6.94 -14.24
C VAL A 446 -19.93 7.84 -15.33
N ILE A 447 -19.91 7.30 -16.55
CA ILE A 447 -19.84 8.07 -17.79
C ILE A 447 -20.97 9.11 -17.75
N ILE A 448 -20.63 10.37 -17.45
CA ILE A 448 -21.48 11.49 -17.82
C ILE A 448 -21.36 11.64 -19.34
N ILE A 449 -22.33 11.06 -20.05
CA ILE A 449 -22.57 11.39 -21.47
C ILE A 449 -23.25 12.76 -21.47
N ASP A 450 -22.62 13.75 -22.09
CA ASP A 450 -23.20 15.07 -22.39
C ASP A 450 -24.54 14.98 -23.15
#